data_AF-A0A251SNY9-F1
#
_entry.id   AF-A0A251SNY9-F1
#
_cell.length_a   1.000
_cell.length_b   1.000
_cell.length_c   1.000
_cell.angle_alpha   90.00
_cell.angle_beta   90.00
_cell.angle_gamma   90.00
#
_symmetry.space_group_name_H-M   'P 1'
#
loop_
_entity.id
_entity.type
_entity.pdbx_description
1 polymer ?
#
loop_
_entity_poly.entity_id
_entity_poly.type
_entity_poly.pdbx_seq_one_letter_code
_entity_poly.pdbx_strand_id
1 'polypeptide(L)'
;MAEFANYLHTKGYGRDYLKFAAEEFGKDHREIYKWLPTADLKKVAQFGCPSLGRKNVFSAKTMRFCFGIREETVCNKCVLKESCKFANQSVWKKGAKNMDLAVVMRVITLYGLPTRFEVPGDVRAAVNRLLKEVIRLSETES
;
A
#
# COMPACT_ATOMS: atom_id res chain seq x y z
N MET A 1 4.50 -33.11 -1.27
CA MET A 1 5.21 -32.04 -2.01
C MET A 1 4.33 -31.36 -3.07
N ALA A 2 3.68 -32.09 -3.98
CA ALA A 2 2.77 -31.52 -4.99
C ALA A 2 1.56 -30.80 -4.37
N GLU A 3 0.98 -31.35 -3.31
CA GLU A 3 -0.16 -30.75 -2.60
C GLU A 3 0.21 -29.43 -1.90
N PHE A 4 1.41 -29.36 -1.32
CA PHE A 4 1.96 -28.12 -0.75
C PHE A 4 2.27 -27.08 -1.84
N ALA A 5 2.79 -27.50 -3.00
CA ALA A 5 3.00 -26.62 -4.14
C ALA A 5 1.68 -26.07 -4.70
N ASN A 6 0.63 -26.90 -4.82
CA ASN A 6 -0.71 -26.48 -5.20
C ASN A 6 -1.34 -25.55 -4.16
N TYR A 7 -1.15 -25.81 -2.88
CA TYR A 7 -1.58 -24.92 -1.79
C TYR A 7 -0.90 -23.55 -1.87
N LEU A 8 0.42 -23.51 -2.11
CA LEU A 8 1.15 -22.25 -2.32
C LEU A 8 0.74 -21.54 -3.62
N HIS A 9 0.47 -22.28 -4.68
CA HIS A 9 0.02 -21.74 -5.98
C HIS A 9 -1.37 -21.11 -5.90
N THR A 10 -2.33 -21.82 -5.28
CA THR A 10 -3.70 -21.31 -5.06
C THR A 10 -3.72 -20.10 -4.13
N LYS A 11 -2.88 -20.08 -3.08
CA LYS A 11 -2.68 -18.88 -2.25
C LYS A 11 -2.07 -17.71 -3.02
N GLY A 12 -1.15 -17.99 -3.95
CA GLY A 12 -0.59 -16.99 -4.85
C GLY A 12 -1.65 -16.36 -5.75
N TYR A 13 -2.48 -17.19 -6.40
CA TYR A 13 -3.56 -16.75 -7.27
C TYR A 13 -4.58 -15.87 -6.53
N GLY A 14 -5.08 -16.31 -5.38
CA GLY A 14 -6.03 -15.53 -4.58
C GLY A 14 -5.44 -14.19 -4.12
N ARG A 15 -4.17 -14.19 -3.71
CA ARG A 15 -3.46 -12.97 -3.32
C ARG A 15 -3.34 -11.98 -4.48
N ASP A 16 -3.01 -12.45 -5.68
CA ASP A 16 -2.86 -11.57 -6.85
C ASP A 16 -4.21 -11.05 -7.34
N TYR A 17 -5.25 -11.87 -7.31
CA TYR A 17 -6.62 -11.45 -7.59
C TYR A 17 -7.09 -10.35 -6.64
N LEU A 18 -6.87 -10.50 -5.32
CA LEU A 18 -7.24 -9.48 -4.33
C LEU A 18 -6.50 -8.16 -4.55
N LYS A 19 -5.20 -8.19 -4.90
CA LYS A 19 -4.46 -6.97 -5.25
C LYS A 19 -5.03 -6.29 -6.49
N PHE A 20 -5.34 -7.09 -7.51
CA PHE A 20 -5.92 -6.59 -8.76
C PHE A 20 -7.28 -5.93 -8.50
N ALA A 21 -8.20 -6.65 -7.86
CA ALA A 21 -9.53 -6.15 -7.54
C ALA A 21 -9.48 -4.87 -6.67
N ALA A 22 -8.60 -4.82 -5.68
CA ALA A 22 -8.41 -3.62 -4.85
C ALA A 22 -7.83 -2.43 -5.63
N GLU A 23 -6.91 -2.68 -6.57
CA GLU A 23 -6.37 -1.64 -7.45
C GLU A 23 -7.45 -1.11 -8.40
N GLU A 24 -8.24 -1.99 -9.04
CA GLU A 24 -9.34 -1.59 -9.93
C GLU A 24 -10.41 -0.80 -9.17
N PHE A 25 -10.84 -1.28 -8.01
CA PHE A 25 -11.75 -0.54 -7.14
C PHE A 25 -11.23 0.87 -6.83
N GLY A 26 -9.93 0.99 -6.50
CA GLY A 26 -9.33 2.30 -6.26
C GLY A 26 -9.24 3.20 -7.50
N LYS A 27 -9.27 2.64 -8.71
CA LYS A 27 -9.34 3.41 -9.96
C LYS A 27 -10.76 3.86 -10.28
N ASP A 28 -11.77 3.09 -9.89
CA ASP A 28 -13.17 3.47 -10.08
C ASP A 28 -13.56 4.58 -9.10
N HIS A 29 -12.99 4.57 -7.89
CA HIS A 29 -13.29 5.52 -6.81
C HIS A 29 -12.12 6.43 -6.46
N ARG A 30 -11.51 7.06 -7.47
CA ARG A 30 -10.21 7.75 -7.34
C ARG A 30 -10.16 8.80 -6.23
N GLU A 31 -11.27 9.49 -5.97
CA GLU A 31 -11.33 10.66 -5.09
C GLU A 31 -11.54 10.31 -3.62
N ILE A 32 -12.02 9.10 -3.30
CA ILE A 32 -12.31 8.64 -1.92
C ILE A 32 -11.16 8.92 -0.95
N TYR A 33 -9.91 8.83 -1.43
CA TYR A 33 -8.72 9.08 -0.61
C TYR A 33 -8.73 10.43 0.11
N LYS A 34 -9.43 11.44 -0.44
CA LYS A 34 -9.52 12.79 0.12
C LYS A 34 -10.24 12.82 1.47
N TRP A 35 -11.14 11.88 1.71
CA TRP A 35 -11.94 11.80 2.94
C TRP A 35 -11.42 10.74 3.91
N LEU A 36 -10.37 10.00 3.54
CA LEU A 36 -9.76 9.02 4.43
C LEU A 36 -9.00 9.70 5.60
N PRO A 37 -8.98 9.08 6.80
CA PRO A 37 -8.25 9.59 7.96
C PRO A 37 -6.77 9.82 7.65
N THR A 38 -6.37 11.09 7.57
CA THR A 38 -4.99 11.48 7.23
C THR A 38 -3.96 10.93 8.22
N ALA A 39 -4.32 10.80 9.50
CA ALA A 39 -3.45 10.22 10.52
C ALA A 39 -3.09 8.76 10.21
N ASP A 40 -4.07 7.97 9.78
CA ASP A 40 -3.87 6.56 9.43
C ASP A 40 -3.10 6.42 8.11
N LEU A 41 -3.38 7.27 7.11
CA LEU A 41 -2.60 7.29 5.86
C LEU A 41 -1.12 7.60 6.12
N LYS A 42 -0.83 8.59 6.97
CA LYS A 42 0.55 8.94 7.36
C LYS A 42 1.21 7.80 8.13
N LYS A 43 0.50 7.16 9.06
CA LYS A 43 0.99 5.99 9.79
C LYS A 43 1.44 4.88 8.84
N VAL A 44 0.61 4.54 7.85
CA VAL A 44 0.95 3.54 6.83
C VAL A 44 2.14 3.99 5.97
N ALA A 45 2.17 5.25 5.54
CA ALA A 45 3.23 5.79 4.69
C ALA A 45 4.61 5.77 5.39
N GLN A 46 4.64 5.92 6.72
CA GLN A 46 5.86 5.95 7.54
C GLN A 46 6.45 4.56 7.81
N PHE A 47 5.72 3.47 7.56
CA PHE A 47 6.18 2.14 7.94
C PHE A 47 7.30 1.60 7.04
N GLY A 48 7.11 1.64 5.72
CA GLY A 48 8.02 0.97 4.78
C GLY A 48 7.37 0.71 3.43
N CYS A 49 8.04 -0.05 2.57
CA CYS A 49 7.46 -0.51 1.32
C CYS A 49 6.72 -1.84 1.56
N PRO A 50 5.50 -2.02 1.02
CA PRO A 50 4.71 -3.23 1.28
C PRO A 50 5.19 -4.46 0.50
N SER A 51 5.98 -4.26 -0.56
CA SER A 51 6.67 -5.32 -1.32
C SER A 51 7.75 -4.71 -2.23
N LEU A 52 8.54 -5.55 -2.89
CA LEU A 52 9.60 -5.14 -3.84
C LEU A 52 9.08 -4.83 -5.26
N GLY A 53 7.81 -5.07 -5.55
CA GLY A 53 7.23 -4.82 -6.88
C GLY A 53 7.22 -3.32 -7.19
N ARG A 54 7.68 -2.93 -8.40
CA ARG A 54 7.84 -1.52 -8.81
C ARG A 54 6.61 -0.66 -8.50
N LYS A 55 5.41 -1.10 -8.92
CA LYS A 55 4.15 -0.37 -8.66
C LYS A 55 3.94 -0.10 -7.16
N ASN A 56 4.18 -1.11 -6.32
CA ASN A 56 3.94 -1.06 -4.88
C ASN A 56 4.95 -0.16 -4.17
N VAL A 57 6.23 -0.26 -4.57
CA VAL A 57 7.29 0.64 -4.09
C VAL A 57 6.99 2.08 -4.46
N PHE A 58 6.59 2.32 -5.71
CA PHE A 58 6.28 3.66 -6.19
C PHE A 58 5.07 4.23 -5.46
N SER A 59 3.99 3.46 -5.26
CA SER A 59 2.82 3.90 -4.49
C SER A 59 3.14 4.25 -3.04
N ALA A 60 3.95 3.45 -2.34
CA ALA A 60 4.38 3.78 -0.98
C ALA A 60 5.19 5.09 -0.93
N LYS A 61 6.08 5.29 -1.91
CA LYS A 61 6.85 6.53 -2.06
C LYS A 61 5.96 7.71 -2.50
N THR A 62 4.86 7.48 -3.22
CA THR A 62 3.86 8.52 -3.54
C THR A 62 3.24 9.04 -2.28
N MET A 63 2.74 8.13 -1.43
CA MET A 63 2.10 8.51 -0.17
C MET A 63 3.05 9.36 0.67
N ARG A 64 4.31 8.94 0.81
CA ARG A 64 5.32 9.70 1.55
C ARG A 64 5.54 11.09 0.97
N PHE A 65 5.70 11.18 -0.34
CA PHE A 65 5.87 12.47 -1.03
C PHE A 65 4.67 13.39 -0.81
N CYS A 66 3.45 12.88 -0.95
CA CYS A 66 2.22 13.64 -0.76
C CYS A 66 2.05 14.18 0.67
N PHE A 67 2.58 13.47 1.67
CA PHE A 67 2.57 13.90 3.07
C PHE A 67 3.83 14.63 3.52
N GLY A 68 4.78 14.91 2.63
CA GLY A 68 6.04 15.58 2.99
C GLY A 68 6.96 14.72 3.88
N ILE A 69 6.80 13.40 3.88
CA ILE A 69 7.65 12.47 4.64
C ILE A 69 8.95 12.25 3.85
N ARG A 70 10.10 12.46 4.52
CA ARG A 70 11.42 12.27 3.91
C ARG A 70 11.66 10.80 3.59
N GLU A 71 11.84 10.49 2.31
CA GLU A 71 11.98 9.11 1.82
C GLU A 71 13.12 8.36 2.51
N GLU A 72 14.28 9.00 2.66
CA GLU A 72 15.46 8.44 3.30
C GLU A 72 15.18 7.94 4.74
N THR A 73 14.36 8.68 5.50
CA THR A 73 14.10 8.37 6.91
C THR A 73 13.29 7.10 7.08
N VAL A 74 12.34 6.86 6.17
CA VAL A 74 11.52 5.65 6.15
C VAL A 74 12.29 4.50 5.51
N CYS A 75 12.92 4.75 4.36
CA CYS A 75 13.60 3.71 3.61
C CYS A 75 14.83 3.16 4.34
N ASN A 76 15.53 3.96 5.14
CA ASN A 76 16.63 3.48 5.99
C ASN A 76 16.19 2.49 7.07
N LYS A 77 14.92 2.52 7.50
CA LYS A 77 14.33 1.60 8.47
C LYS A 77 13.49 0.49 7.83
N CYS A 78 13.33 0.54 6.50
CA CYS A 78 12.48 -0.40 5.77
C CYS A 78 13.12 -1.79 5.74
N VAL A 79 12.40 -2.80 6.23
CA VAL A 79 12.86 -4.21 6.24
C VAL A 79 13.24 -4.75 4.86
N LEU A 80 12.66 -4.18 3.80
CA LEU A 80 12.94 -4.56 2.41
C LEU A 80 14.09 -3.78 1.76
N LYS A 81 14.76 -2.85 2.47
CA LYS A 81 15.74 -1.92 1.90
C LYS A 81 16.85 -2.62 1.13
N GLU A 82 17.48 -3.61 1.73
CA GLU A 82 18.66 -4.29 1.16
C GLU A 82 18.36 -4.99 -0.18
N SER A 83 17.11 -5.39 -0.40
CA SER A 83 16.67 -6.01 -1.66
C SER A 83 15.95 -5.04 -2.60
N CYS A 84 15.75 -3.78 -2.20
CA CYS A 84 14.97 -2.80 -2.95
C CYS A 84 15.83 -2.10 -4.01
N LYS A 85 15.53 -2.35 -5.29
CA LYS A 85 16.17 -1.68 -6.43
C LYS A 85 15.96 -0.16 -6.48
N PHE A 86 15.07 0.36 -5.64
CA PHE A 86 14.71 1.78 -5.55
C PHE A 86 14.98 2.36 -4.15
N ALA A 87 15.87 1.74 -3.36
CA ALA A 87 16.21 2.21 -2.03
C ALA A 87 16.68 3.68 -2.08
N ASN A 88 16.12 4.52 -1.20
CA ASN A 88 16.41 5.96 -1.09
C ASN A 88 16.22 6.80 -2.38
N GLN A 89 15.70 6.21 -3.46
CA GLN A 89 15.42 6.93 -4.70
C GLN A 89 14.10 7.69 -4.58
N SER A 90 14.11 8.96 -4.99
CA SER A 90 12.90 9.69 -5.33
C SER A 90 12.34 9.14 -6.64
N VAL A 91 11.02 8.91 -6.70
CA VAL A 91 10.33 8.39 -7.88
C VAL A 91 9.52 9.45 -8.63
N TRP A 92 9.67 10.73 -8.25
CA TRP A 92 8.89 11.85 -8.79
C TRP A 92 9.77 12.88 -9.50
N LYS A 93 9.32 13.36 -10.66
CA LYS A 93 9.80 14.61 -11.28
C LYS A 93 9.09 15.81 -10.62
N LYS A 94 9.71 16.99 -10.59
CA LYS A 94 9.08 18.23 -10.09
C LYS A 94 7.70 18.40 -10.76
N GLY A 95 6.64 18.57 -9.96
CA GLY A 95 5.27 18.78 -10.43
C GLY A 95 4.34 17.57 -10.42
N ALA A 96 4.84 16.34 -10.21
CA ALA A 96 3.99 15.16 -10.12
C ALA A 96 3.34 15.04 -8.75
N LYS A 97 2.12 15.57 -8.58
CA LYS A 97 1.21 15.21 -7.49
C LYS A 97 -0.05 14.68 -8.11
N ASN A 98 -0.40 13.43 -7.79
CA ASN A 98 -1.77 12.91 -7.83
C ASN A 98 -1.75 11.60 -7.03
N MET A 99 -1.87 11.72 -5.70
CA MET A 99 -2.31 10.56 -4.92
C MET A 99 -3.79 10.35 -5.25
N ASP A 100 -4.18 9.12 -5.53
CA ASP A 100 -5.56 8.71 -5.69
C ASP A 100 -5.81 7.44 -4.87
N LEU A 101 -7.05 6.99 -4.81
CA LEU A 101 -7.39 5.80 -4.05
C LEU A 101 -6.65 4.55 -4.56
N ALA A 102 -6.39 4.41 -5.87
CA ALA A 102 -5.61 3.30 -6.41
C ALA A 102 -4.19 3.22 -5.80
N VAL A 103 -3.52 4.36 -5.61
CA VAL A 103 -2.23 4.42 -4.90
C VAL A 103 -2.36 3.92 -3.46
N VAL A 104 -3.40 4.35 -2.75
CA VAL A 104 -3.65 3.94 -1.35
C VAL A 104 -3.95 2.43 -1.28
N MET A 105 -4.85 1.93 -2.13
CA MET A 105 -5.28 0.52 -2.14
C MET A 105 -4.14 -0.44 -2.42
N ARG A 106 -3.21 -0.11 -3.33
CA ARG A 106 -2.01 -0.95 -3.56
C ARG A 106 -1.18 -1.15 -2.30
N VAL A 107 -1.13 -0.15 -1.40
CA VAL A 107 -0.33 -0.20 -0.18
C VAL A 107 -1.11 -0.87 0.95
N ILE A 108 -2.31 -0.40 1.26
CA ILE A 108 -3.07 -0.90 2.41
C ILE A 108 -3.52 -2.35 2.22
N THR A 109 -3.84 -2.77 0.99
CA THR A 109 -4.20 -4.16 0.68
C THR A 109 -3.04 -5.11 0.98
N LEU A 110 -1.82 -4.73 0.61
CA LEU A 110 -0.66 -5.59 0.85
C LEU A 110 -0.31 -5.73 2.33
N TYR A 111 -0.54 -4.69 3.14
CA TYR A 111 -0.39 -4.75 4.60
C TYR A 111 -1.57 -5.43 5.31
N GLY A 112 -2.75 -5.43 4.71
CA GLY A 112 -3.93 -6.16 5.20
C GLY A 112 -3.85 -7.67 4.92
N LEU A 113 -3.12 -8.07 3.87
CA LEU A 113 -2.87 -9.48 3.56
C LEU A 113 -1.64 -10.01 4.31
N PRO A 114 -1.52 -11.35 4.51
CA PRO A 114 -0.33 -11.95 5.12
C PRO A 114 0.97 -11.51 4.44
N THR A 115 1.93 -11.00 5.20
CA THR A 115 3.22 -10.51 4.73
C THR A 115 4.35 -11.48 5.07
N ARG A 116 5.49 -11.36 4.39
CA ARG A 116 6.71 -12.15 4.69
C ARG A 116 7.55 -11.58 5.85
N PHE A 117 7.12 -10.44 6.39
CA PHE A 117 7.77 -9.71 7.46
C PHE A 117 6.70 -9.20 8.42
N GLU A 118 7.09 -8.89 9.66
CA GLU A 118 6.15 -8.41 10.65
C GLU A 118 5.68 -6.98 10.34
N VAL A 119 4.36 -6.79 10.32
CA VAL A 119 3.72 -5.47 10.32
C VAL A 119 3.44 -5.08 11.77
N PRO A 120 3.83 -3.89 12.26
CA PRO A 120 3.48 -3.47 13.61
C PRO A 120 1.96 -3.43 13.85
N GLY A 121 1.53 -3.68 15.09
CA GLY A 121 0.11 -3.75 15.45
C GLY A 121 -0.65 -2.45 15.21
N ASP A 122 -0.01 -1.30 15.44
CA ASP A 122 -0.59 0.02 15.19
C ASP A 122 -0.75 0.31 13.67
N VAL A 123 0.17 -0.15 12.84
CA VAL A 123 0.05 -0.10 11.37
C VAL A 123 -1.09 -0.98 10.89
N ARG A 124 -1.23 -2.21 11.41
CA ARG A 124 -2.40 -3.08 11.11
C ARG A 124 -3.71 -2.43 11.50
N ALA A 125 -3.77 -1.82 12.69
CA ALA A 125 -4.97 -1.12 13.15
C ALA A 125 -5.33 0.06 12.24
N ALA A 126 -4.35 0.84 11.78
CA ALA A 126 -4.54 1.92 10.81
C ALA A 126 -5.05 1.39 9.46
N VAL A 127 -4.46 0.30 8.94
CA VAL A 127 -4.94 -0.36 7.71
C VAL A 127 -6.39 -0.81 7.85
N ASN A 128 -6.76 -1.45 8.96
CA ASN A 128 -8.13 -1.90 9.18
C ASN A 128 -9.14 -0.74 9.23
N ARG A 129 -8.78 0.38 9.87
CA ARG A 129 -9.63 1.59 9.86
C ARG A 129 -9.77 2.17 8.46
N LEU A 130 -8.68 2.28 7.71
CA LEU A 130 -8.71 2.77 6.33
C LEU A 130 -9.59 1.89 5.44
N LEU A 131 -9.46 0.57 5.50
CA LEU A 131 -10.28 -0.35 4.70
C LEU A 131 -11.78 -0.23 5.02
N LYS A 132 -12.14 -0.13 6.31
CA LYS A 132 -13.54 0.10 6.72
C LYS A 132 -14.09 1.41 6.18
N GLU A 133 -13.27 2.47 6.25
CA GLU A 133 -13.69 3.79 5.78
C GLU A 133 -13.81 3.86 4.26
N VAL A 134 -12.94 3.18 3.52
CA VAL A 134 -13.05 3.06 2.06
C VAL A 134 -14.40 2.44 1.67
N ILE A 135 -14.80 1.34 2.32
CA ILE A 135 -16.08 0.68 2.05
C ILE A 135 -17.24 1.64 2.36
N ARG A 136 -17.23 2.24 3.56
CA ARG A 136 -18.26 3.19 3.99
C ARG A 136 -18.42 4.36 3.01
N LEU A 137 -17.31 4.91 2.51
CA LEU A 137 -17.33 6.04 1.57
C LEU A 137 -17.80 5.61 0.17
N SER A 138 -17.45 4.41 -0.29
CA SER A 138 -17.90 3.93 -1.60
C SER A 138 -19.41 3.73 -1.70
N GLU A 139 -20.06 3.37 -0.59
CA GLU A 139 -21.52 3.27 -0.50
C GLU A 139 -22.21 4.64 -0.57
N THR A 140 -21.50 5.72 -0.22
CA THR A 140 -22.03 7.09 -0.24
C THR A 140 -21.75 7.87 -1.53
N GLU A 141 -20.78 7.42 -2.34
CA GLU A 141 -20.49 8.00 -3.66
C GLU A 141 -21.30 7.34 -4.81
N SER A 142 -22.12 6.33 -4.47
CA SER A 142 -22.96 5.57 -5.43
C SER A 142 -24.31 6.25 -5.71
#